data_AF-A0A1I3IGM7-F1
#
_entry.id   AF-A0A1I3IGM7-F1
#
_cell.length_a   1.000
_cell.length_b   1.000
_cell.length_c   1.000
_cell.angle_alpha   90.00
_cell.angle_beta   90.00
_cell.angle_gamma   90.00
#
_symmetry.space_group_name_H-M   'P 1'
#
loop_
_entity.id
_entity.type
_entity.pdbx_description
1 polymer ?
#
loop_
_entity_poly.entity_id
_entity_poly.type
_entity_poly.pdbx_seq_one_letter_code
_entity_poly.pdbx_strand_id
1 'polypeptide(L)'
;MTEELCACGHHHAHGEMHHEHHAHTPAELAALRRKKDQLSMLQGNMREIQALHDKIDGALARVDRENVGFILTQKKTLKELKKLAATVLGGGKEPIFATLYAAEMEYIGNIEDIMHHAQILKRAGQGNVTPEVMANMEKSLKAAAELTE
;
A
#
# COMPACT_ATOMS: atom_id res chain seq x y z
N MET A 1 5.40 12.61 -53.38
CA MET A 1 6.70 12.81 -52.72
C MET A 1 6.50 13.82 -51.61
N THR A 2 6.38 13.33 -50.37
CA THR A 2 6.30 14.15 -49.15
C THR A 2 7.12 13.39 -48.12
N GLU A 3 8.39 13.78 -48.00
CA GLU A 3 9.36 13.23 -47.07
C GLU A 3 9.16 13.91 -45.71
N GLU A 4 8.64 13.17 -44.73
CA GLU A 4 8.72 13.58 -43.33
C GLU A 4 10.06 13.09 -42.77
N LEU A 5 11.03 14.01 -42.72
CA LEU A 5 12.34 13.81 -42.10
C LEU A 5 12.20 13.81 -40.57
N CYS A 6 12.36 12.64 -39.95
CA CYS A 6 12.51 12.48 -38.50
C CYS A 6 13.98 12.70 -38.09
N ALA A 7 14.20 13.46 -37.01
CA ALA A 7 15.48 14.03 -36.59
C ALA A 7 16.45 13.07 -35.85
N CYS A 8 16.55 11.79 -36.25
CA CYS A 8 17.45 10.82 -35.60
C CYS A 8 18.60 10.29 -36.47
N GLY A 9 18.79 10.78 -37.71
CA GLY A 9 20.04 10.58 -38.47
C GLY A 9 20.41 9.13 -38.81
N HIS A 10 19.49 8.17 -38.68
CA HIS A 10 19.71 6.77 -39.05
C HIS A 10 18.75 6.36 -40.16
N HIS A 11 19.30 5.96 -41.31
CA HIS A 11 18.54 5.31 -42.38
C HIS A 11 18.16 3.90 -41.92
N HIS A 12 16.94 3.72 -41.42
CA HIS A 12 16.34 2.39 -41.38
C HIS A 12 15.70 2.14 -42.74
N ALA A 13 16.20 1.12 -43.44
CA ALA A 13 15.44 0.53 -44.53
C ALA A 13 14.12 0.05 -43.92
N HIS A 14 13.00 0.69 -44.29
CA HIS A 14 11.68 0.13 -44.10
C HIS A 14 11.57 -1.08 -45.03
N GLY A 15 12.22 -2.17 -44.65
CA GLY A 15 11.91 -3.48 -45.19
C GLY A 15 10.45 -3.72 -44.92
N GLU A 16 9.72 -4.10 -45.96
CA GLU A 16 8.33 -4.56 -45.92
C GLU A 16 8.23 -5.83 -45.05
N MET A 17 8.42 -5.69 -43.73
CA MET A 17 7.89 -6.64 -42.78
C MET A 17 6.41 -6.34 -42.70
N HIS A 18 5.65 -7.09 -43.51
CA HIS A 18 4.25 -7.36 -43.28
C HIS A 18 4.05 -7.74 -41.80
N HIS A 19 3.77 -6.75 -40.96
CA HIS A 19 3.14 -7.00 -39.68
C HIS A 19 1.72 -7.46 -40.01
N GLU A 20 1.53 -8.77 -40.12
CA GLU A 20 0.22 -9.36 -39.94
C GLU A 20 -0.31 -8.88 -38.59
N HIS A 21 -1.20 -7.89 -38.63
CA HIS A 21 -2.07 -7.59 -37.51
C HIS A 21 -2.93 -8.84 -37.31
N HIS A 22 -2.43 -9.79 -36.51
CA HIS A 22 -3.22 -10.92 -36.05
C HIS A 22 -4.47 -10.35 -35.38
N ALA A 23 -5.59 -10.36 -36.11
CA ALA A 23 -6.86 -9.95 -35.60
C ALA A 23 -7.19 -10.87 -34.42
N HIS A 24 -7.29 -10.31 -33.21
CA HIS A 24 -7.64 -11.06 -32.02
C HIS A 24 -8.93 -11.84 -32.27
N THR A 25 -8.92 -13.12 -31.91
CA THR A 25 -10.13 -13.93 -31.97
C THR A 25 -11.19 -13.36 -31.02
N PRO A 26 -12.49 -13.58 -31.27
CA PRO A 26 -13.55 -13.11 -30.37
C PRO A 26 -13.37 -13.57 -28.91
N ALA A 27 -12.77 -14.74 -28.69
CA ALA A 27 -12.45 -15.27 -27.37
C ALA A 27 -11.32 -14.48 -26.67
N GLU A 28 -10.26 -14.14 -27.41
CA GLU A 28 -9.16 -13.31 -26.90
C GLU A 28 -9.62 -11.88 -26.60
N LEU A 29 -10.48 -11.31 -27.46
CA LEU A 29 -11.12 -10.02 -27.20
C LEU A 29 -11.99 -10.04 -25.94
N ALA A 30 -12.76 -11.11 -25.72
CA ALA A 30 -13.55 -11.27 -24.50
C ALA A 30 -12.66 -11.40 -23.26
N ALA A 31 -11.55 -12.12 -23.34
CA ALA A 31 -10.57 -12.23 -22.26
C ALA A 31 -9.89 -10.88 -21.96
N LEU A 32 -9.51 -10.11 -23.00
CA LEU A 32 -8.93 -8.78 -22.86
C LEU A 32 -9.91 -7.79 -22.22
N ARG A 33 -11.20 -7.83 -22.60
CA ARG A 33 -12.25 -7.02 -21.96
C ARG A 33 -12.38 -7.33 -20.47
N ARG A 34 -12.41 -8.62 -20.11
CA ARG A 34 -12.45 -9.04 -18.69
C ARG A 34 -11.23 -8.55 -17.91
N LYS A 35 -10.02 -8.63 -18.50
CA LYS A 35 -8.80 -8.10 -17.89
C LYS A 35 -8.86 -6.57 -17.70
N LYS A 36 -9.37 -5.84 -18.71
CA LYS A 36 -9.58 -4.39 -18.62
C LYS A 36 -10.54 -4.04 -17.47
N ASP A 37 -11.65 -4.75 -17.35
CA ASP A 37 -12.64 -4.50 -16.30
C ASP A 37 -12.05 -4.78 -14.91
N GLN A 38 -11.28 -5.87 -14.77
CA GLN A 38 -10.54 -6.18 -13.54
C GLN A 38 -9.53 -5.11 -13.17
N LEU A 39 -8.76 -4.60 -14.13
CA LEU A 39 -7.81 -3.52 -13.91
C LEU A 39 -8.51 -2.21 -13.53
N SER A 40 -9.64 -1.90 -14.16
CA SER A 40 -10.41 -0.69 -13.82
C SER A 40 -10.99 -0.76 -12.41
N MET A 41 -11.50 -1.94 -11.99
CA MET A 41 -11.95 -2.14 -10.61
C MET A 41 -10.80 -2.04 -9.62
N LEU A 42 -9.64 -2.66 -9.93
CA LEU A 42 -8.46 -2.56 -9.09
C LEU A 42 -8.00 -1.11 -8.94
N GLN A 43 -7.95 -0.33 -10.03
CA GLN A 43 -7.60 1.09 -9.97
C GLN A 43 -8.54 1.90 -9.07
N GLY A 44 -9.85 1.65 -9.14
CA GLY A 44 -10.82 2.30 -8.25
C GLY A 44 -10.56 1.94 -6.80
N ASN A 45 -10.42 0.65 -6.51
CA ASN A 45 -10.20 0.16 -5.15
C ASN A 45 -8.85 0.61 -4.56
N MET A 46 -7.79 0.72 -5.39
CA MET A 46 -6.50 1.24 -4.93
C MET A 46 -6.56 2.72 -4.53
N ARG A 47 -7.44 3.52 -5.15
CA ARG A 47 -7.67 4.90 -4.71
C ARG A 47 -8.35 4.96 -3.34
N GLU A 48 -9.26 4.03 -3.07
CA GLU A 48 -9.90 3.93 -1.75
C GLU A 48 -8.91 3.48 -0.67
N ILE A 49 -8.03 2.52 -0.97
CA ILE A 49 -6.92 2.11 -0.10
C ILE A 49 -6.01 3.32 0.18
N GLN A 50 -5.58 4.05 -0.85
CA GLN A 50 -4.74 5.23 -0.68
C GLN A 50 -5.40 6.30 0.19
N ALA A 51 -6.70 6.57 0.00
CA ALA A 51 -7.41 7.55 0.82
C ALA A 51 -7.49 7.15 2.31
N LEU A 52 -7.42 5.85 2.62
CA LEU A 52 -7.33 5.36 4.00
C LEU A 52 -5.89 5.45 4.54
N HIS A 53 -4.88 5.21 3.71
CA HIS A 53 -3.47 5.49 4.06
C HIS A 53 -3.28 6.96 4.41
N ASP A 54 -3.72 7.88 3.55
CA ASP A 54 -3.56 9.33 3.75
C ASP A 54 -4.17 9.81 5.08
N LYS A 55 -5.29 9.21 5.52
CA LYS A 55 -5.90 9.50 6.82
C LYS A 55 -5.06 9.02 7.99
N ILE A 56 -4.47 7.83 7.88
CA ILE A 56 -3.61 7.24 8.91
C ILE A 56 -2.28 7.99 8.97
N ASP A 57 -1.63 8.20 7.83
CA ASP A 57 -0.36 8.93 7.71
C ASP A 57 -0.51 10.38 8.13
N GLY A 58 -1.60 11.04 7.74
CA GLY A 58 -1.94 12.38 8.21
C GLY A 58 -2.17 12.45 9.72
N ALA A 59 -2.60 11.36 10.36
CA ALA A 59 -2.69 11.28 11.81
C ALA A 59 -1.32 11.02 12.46
N LEU A 60 -0.52 10.10 11.90
CA LEU A 60 0.85 9.83 12.33
C LEU A 60 1.72 11.08 12.29
N ALA A 61 1.63 11.87 11.22
CA ALA A 61 2.40 13.11 11.07
C ALA A 61 2.08 14.17 12.13
N ARG A 62 0.93 14.06 12.81
CA ARG A 62 0.51 14.94 13.90
C ARG A 62 0.83 14.39 15.28
N VAL A 63 1.34 13.16 15.37
CA VAL A 63 1.69 12.53 16.64
C VAL A 63 2.96 13.17 17.18
N ASP A 64 2.87 13.70 18.39
CA ASP A 64 3.96 14.20 19.21
C ASP A 64 3.91 13.57 20.61
N ARG A 65 4.83 14.00 21.49
CA ARG A 65 4.93 13.50 22.86
C ARG A 65 3.70 13.84 23.71
N GLU A 66 3.04 14.96 23.45
CA GLU A 66 1.92 15.48 24.22
C GLU A 66 0.59 14.84 23.79
N ASN A 67 0.52 14.38 22.55
CA ASN A 67 -0.70 13.88 21.94
C ASN A 67 -0.59 12.43 21.42
N VAL A 68 0.38 11.64 21.89
CA VAL A 68 0.70 10.28 21.40
C VAL A 68 -0.53 9.35 21.22
N GLY A 69 -1.58 9.54 22.01
CA GLY A 69 -2.85 8.82 21.87
C GLY A 69 -3.68 9.18 20.63
N PHE A 70 -3.30 10.19 19.84
CA PHE A 70 -4.05 10.68 18.69
C PHE A 70 -4.15 9.61 17.60
N ILE A 71 -3.09 8.83 17.36
CA ILE A 71 -3.11 7.72 16.40
C ILE A 71 -4.18 6.68 16.74
N LEU A 72 -4.56 6.55 18.02
CA LEU A 72 -5.58 5.60 18.45
C LEU A 72 -6.98 5.94 17.90
N THR A 73 -7.20 7.19 17.50
CA THR A 73 -8.44 7.61 16.83
C THR A 73 -8.63 6.94 15.47
N GLN A 74 -7.54 6.48 14.83
CA GLN A 74 -7.55 5.84 13.52
C GLN A 74 -7.85 4.35 13.55
N LYS A 75 -8.16 3.77 14.73
CA LYS A 75 -8.48 2.33 14.88
C LYS A 75 -9.57 1.87 13.92
N LYS A 76 -10.59 2.71 13.69
CA LYS A 76 -11.68 2.41 12.76
C LYS A 76 -11.19 2.43 11.32
N THR A 77 -10.43 3.46 10.93
CA THR A 77 -9.80 3.59 9.60
C THR A 77 -8.93 2.38 9.27
N LEU A 78 -8.10 1.93 10.22
CA LEU A 78 -7.25 0.76 10.04
C LEU A 78 -8.06 -0.53 9.86
N LYS A 79 -9.17 -0.69 10.59
CA LYS A 79 -10.08 -1.83 10.41
C LYS A 79 -10.76 -1.82 9.03
N GLU A 80 -11.15 -0.65 8.55
CA GLU A 80 -11.71 -0.47 7.21
C GLU A 80 -10.67 -0.83 6.13
N LEU A 81 -9.44 -0.36 6.29
CA LEU A 81 -8.32 -0.68 5.40
C LEU A 81 -8.07 -2.19 5.31
N LYS A 82 -7.97 -2.87 6.47
CA LYS A 82 -7.77 -4.32 6.54
C LYS A 82 -8.90 -5.09 5.84
N LYS A 83 -10.14 -4.65 5.99
CA LYS A 83 -11.29 -5.27 5.32
C LYS A 83 -11.23 -5.06 3.81
N LEU A 84 -10.91 -3.83 3.37
CA LEU A 84 -10.83 -3.49 1.96
C LEU A 84 -9.70 -4.26 1.28
N ALA A 85 -8.51 -4.30 1.88
CA ALA A 85 -7.37 -5.09 1.43
C ALA A 85 -7.71 -6.57 1.24
N ALA A 86 -8.34 -7.20 2.24
CA ALA A 86 -8.76 -8.59 2.15
C ALA A 86 -9.79 -8.83 1.03
N THR A 87 -10.73 -7.90 0.84
CA THR A 87 -11.80 -8.03 -0.16
C THR A 87 -11.27 -7.82 -1.59
N VAL A 88 -10.39 -6.84 -1.77
CA VAL A 88 -9.91 -6.38 -3.09
C VAL A 88 -8.72 -7.20 -3.55
N LEU A 89 -7.79 -7.50 -2.64
CA LEU A 89 -6.50 -8.10 -2.96
C LEU A 89 -6.44 -9.59 -2.59
N GLY A 90 -7.13 -10.01 -1.53
CA GLY A 90 -7.06 -11.38 -1.01
C GLY A 90 -7.65 -12.47 -1.94
N GLY A 91 -8.53 -12.10 -2.89
CA GLY A 91 -9.16 -13.03 -3.83
C GLY A 91 -8.60 -13.01 -5.26
N GLY A 92 -7.59 -12.20 -5.53
CA GLY A 92 -7.05 -12.02 -6.88
C GLY A 92 -6.27 -13.24 -7.38
N LYS A 93 -6.51 -13.65 -8.63
CA LYS A 93 -5.81 -14.79 -9.24
C LYS A 93 -4.44 -14.45 -9.82
N GLU A 94 -4.23 -13.17 -10.15
CA GLU A 94 -2.98 -12.72 -10.75
C GLU A 94 -1.92 -12.49 -9.65
N PRO A 95 -0.63 -12.80 -9.89
CA PRO A 95 0.44 -12.67 -8.89
C PRO A 95 0.53 -11.28 -8.26
N ILE A 96 0.21 -10.23 -9.02
CA ILE A 96 0.22 -8.84 -8.56
C ILE A 96 -0.69 -8.62 -7.34
N PHE A 97 -1.83 -9.30 -7.25
CA PHE A 97 -2.74 -9.16 -6.10
C PHE A 97 -2.12 -9.73 -4.82
N ALA A 98 -1.39 -10.84 -4.91
CA ALA A 98 -0.69 -11.42 -3.77
C ALA A 98 0.43 -10.50 -3.28
N THR A 99 1.20 -9.91 -4.21
CA THR A 99 2.24 -8.93 -3.87
C THR A 99 1.66 -7.69 -3.20
N LEU A 100 0.61 -7.10 -3.78
CA LEU A 100 -0.06 -5.94 -3.22
C LEU A 100 -0.67 -6.26 -1.85
N TYR A 101 -1.29 -7.44 -1.70
CA TYR A 101 -1.87 -7.85 -0.43
C TYR A 101 -0.80 -8.00 0.66
N ALA A 102 0.35 -8.59 0.34
CA ALA A 102 1.45 -8.75 1.29
C ALA A 102 1.97 -7.37 1.77
N ALA A 103 2.22 -6.45 0.84
CA ALA A 103 2.65 -5.09 1.18
C ALA A 103 1.61 -4.35 2.04
N GLU A 104 0.32 -4.51 1.73
CA GLU A 104 -0.76 -3.90 2.50
C GLU A 104 -0.85 -4.46 3.92
N MET A 105 -0.67 -5.77 4.07
CA MET A 105 -0.66 -6.42 5.38
C MET A 105 0.56 -6.04 6.22
N GLU A 106 1.72 -5.83 5.59
CA GLU A 106 2.91 -5.29 6.26
C GLU A 106 2.67 -3.87 6.78
N TYR A 107 2.13 -2.99 5.94
CA TYR A 107 1.73 -1.63 6.35
C TYR A 107 0.76 -1.67 7.54
N ILE A 108 -0.31 -2.46 7.44
CA ILE A 108 -1.31 -2.60 8.52
C ILE A 108 -0.64 -3.08 9.81
N GLY A 109 0.24 -4.08 9.74
CA GLY A 109 0.97 -4.61 10.90
C GLY A 109 1.80 -3.53 11.60
N ASN A 110 2.54 -2.73 10.83
CA ASN A 110 3.34 -1.63 11.36
C ASN A 110 2.48 -0.58 12.09
N ILE A 111 1.30 -0.25 11.55
CA ILE A 111 0.36 0.67 12.22
C ILE A 111 -0.23 0.05 13.49
N GLU A 112 -0.59 -1.25 13.48
CA GLU A 112 -1.08 -1.97 14.66
C GLU A 112 -0.04 -1.92 15.81
N ASP A 113 1.24 -2.10 15.50
CA ASP A 113 2.35 -2.01 16.46
C ASP A 113 2.54 -0.59 17.01
N ILE A 114 2.51 0.43 16.14
CA ILE A 114 2.58 1.83 16.57
C ILE A 114 1.40 2.17 17.50
N MET A 115 0.20 1.73 17.16
CA MET A 115 -0.99 1.93 18.00
C MET A 115 -0.87 1.19 19.34
N HIS A 116 -0.25 0.01 19.38
CA HIS A 116 0.03 -0.70 20.62
C HIS A 116 0.98 0.11 21.53
N HIS A 117 2.09 0.59 20.99
CA HIS A 117 3.03 1.44 21.74
C HIS A 117 2.39 2.74 22.21
N ALA A 118 1.58 3.38 21.36
CA ALA A 118 0.83 4.58 21.75
C ALA A 118 -0.16 4.34 22.90
N GLN A 119 -0.79 3.15 22.97
CA GLN A 119 -1.65 2.78 24.11
C GLN A 119 -0.85 2.66 25.40
N ILE A 120 0.33 2.03 25.35
CA ILE A 120 1.23 1.87 26.49
C ILE A 120 1.67 3.25 27.01
N LEU A 121 2.16 4.11 26.11
CA LEU A 121 2.62 5.46 26.46
C LEU A 121 1.49 6.32 27.03
N LYS A 122 0.29 6.25 26.45
CA LYS A 122 -0.88 6.95 26.98
C LYS A 122 -1.23 6.48 28.40
N ARG A 123 -1.17 5.17 28.68
CA ARG A 123 -1.41 4.64 30.03
C ARG A 123 -0.34 5.07 31.03
N ALA A 124 0.94 5.03 30.62
CA ALA A 124 2.07 5.50 31.41
C ALA A 124 1.93 6.98 31.78
N GLY A 125 1.60 7.84 30.80
CA GLY A 125 1.40 9.28 31.00
C GLY A 125 0.17 9.63 31.85
N GLN A 126 -0.81 8.72 31.95
CA GLN A 126 -1.98 8.85 32.84
C GLN A 126 -1.74 8.33 34.26
N GLY A 127 -0.50 7.94 34.60
CA GLY A 127 -0.16 7.40 35.93
C GLY A 127 -0.58 5.94 36.15
N ASN A 128 -1.14 5.27 35.14
CA ASN A 128 -1.46 3.84 35.17
C ASN A 128 -0.26 3.04 34.63
N VAL A 129 0.82 2.99 35.41
CA VAL A 129 1.99 2.18 35.11
C VAL A 129 1.69 0.74 35.56
N THR A 130 1.17 -0.08 34.64
CA THR A 130 1.02 -1.52 34.87
C THR A 130 2.36 -2.24 34.66
N PRO A 131 2.59 -3.44 35.24
CA PRO A 131 3.83 -4.19 35.05
C PRO A 131 4.18 -4.45 33.57
N GLU A 132 3.17 -4.63 32.71
CA GLU A 132 3.37 -4.76 31.25
C GLU A 132 3.91 -3.48 30.59
N VAL A 133 3.47 -2.30 31.06
CA VAL A 133 3.97 -1.01 30.56
C VAL A 133 5.45 -0.85 30.90
N MET A 134 5.86 -1.26 32.10
CA MET A 134 7.27 -1.24 32.53
C MET A 134 8.12 -2.21 31.71
N ALA A 135 7.65 -3.45 31.52
CA ALA A 135 8.37 -4.46 30.74
C ALA A 135 8.56 -4.05 29.27
N ASN A 136 7.54 -3.42 28.67
CA ASN A 136 7.65 -2.93 27.30
C ASN A 136 8.52 -1.66 27.18
N MET A 137 8.48 -0.73 28.15
CA MET A 137 9.42 0.40 28.19
C MET A 137 10.87 -0.09 28.33
N GLU A 138 11.15 -1.09 29.17
CA GLU A 138 12.48 -1.70 29.28
C GLU A 138 12.93 -2.35 27.96
N LYS A 139 12.03 -3.03 27.25
CA LYS A 139 12.33 -3.59 25.93
C LYS A 139 12.65 -2.51 24.90
N SER A 140 11.83 -1.46 24.81
CA SER A 140 12.07 -0.34 23.89
C SER A 140 13.37 0.41 24.21
N LEU A 141 13.70 0.57 25.49
CA LEU A 141 14.95 1.21 25.93
C LEU A 141 16.18 0.36 25.59
N LYS A 142 16.11 -0.97 25.75
CA LYS A 142 17.19 -1.88 25.34
C LYS A 142 17.40 -1.88 23.83
N ALA A 143 16.33 -1.98 23.04
CA ALA A 143 16.41 -1.94 21.59
C ALA A 143 16.97 -0.60 21.07
N ALA A 144 16.65 0.51 21.73
CA ALA A 144 17.21 1.82 21.40
C ALA A 144 18.71 1.93 21.74
N ALA A 145 19.15 1.31 22.83
CA ALA A 145 20.56 1.28 23.22
C ALA A 145 21.41 0.45 22.24
N GLU A 146 20.90 -0.69 21.78
CA GLU A 146 21.55 -1.58 20.80
C GLU A 146 21.69 -0.96 19.40
N LEU A 147 20.89 0.06 19.07
CA LEU A 147 21.00 0.81 17.81
C LEU A 147 22.03 1.96 17.87
N THR A 148 22.54 2.27 19.06
CA THR A 148 23.50 3.36 19.31
C THR A 148 24.92 2.88 19.65
N GLU A 149 25.14 1.57 19.73
CA GLU A 149 26.47 0.92 19.74
C GLU A 149 26.88 0.45 18.35
#